data_AF-A0A219AJE1-F1
#
_entry.id   AF-A0A219AJE1-F1
#
_cell.length_a   1.000
_cell.length_b   1.000
_cell.length_c   1.000
_cell.angle_alpha   90.00
_cell.angle_beta   90.00
_cell.angle_gamma   90.00
#
_symmetry.space_group_name_H-M   'P 1'
#
loop_
_entity.id
_entity.type
_entity.pdbx_description
1 polymer ?
#
loop_
_entity_poly.entity_id
_entity_poly.type
_entity_poly.pdbx_seq_one_letter_code
_entity_poly.pdbx_strand_id
1 'polypeptide(L)'
;MSDKNIKKELGETEKMTRYSMFMCDNCNFIFENKDVVFYINDDLSEMTEEALGILSSRTMTGSKISGFVHTWYCIHCKDFVDEYDIVSNKTNLSIRKVEEIIKKLSKHDKVIFTTNLKSIYHRNCPKCGREIDAVWNFNKCPQCEKGNLRLINEYIYEIKEYDLN
;
A
#
# COMPACT_ATOMS: atom_id res chain seq x y z
N MET A 1 53.73 13.44 -7.05
CA MET A 1 53.28 12.87 -8.35
C MET A 1 53.35 11.36 -8.16
N SER A 2 52.30 10.56 -8.15
CA SER A 2 51.06 10.60 -8.93
C SER A 2 49.97 9.79 -8.21
N ASP A 3 48.81 10.41 -8.08
CA ASP A 3 47.44 9.88 -8.19
C ASP A 3 46.99 8.64 -7.38
N LYS A 4 46.34 8.95 -6.26
CA LYS A 4 45.37 8.07 -5.58
C LYS A 4 44.08 8.01 -6.41
N ASN A 5 43.88 6.91 -7.15
CA ASN A 5 42.57 6.56 -7.70
C ASN A 5 41.68 6.00 -6.58
N ILE A 6 40.89 6.88 -5.95
CA ILE A 6 39.76 6.49 -5.12
C ILE A 6 38.58 6.26 -6.07
N LYS A 7 38.31 5.01 -6.41
CA LYS A 7 37.02 4.64 -7.02
C LYS A 7 35.96 4.80 -5.94
N LYS A 8 35.11 5.81 -6.11
CA LYS A 8 33.88 6.01 -5.33
C LYS A 8 32.92 4.90 -5.78
N GLU A 9 32.78 3.85 -4.98
CA GLU A 9 31.75 2.82 -5.22
C GLU A 9 30.39 3.47 -5.00
N LEU A 10 29.65 3.67 -6.10
CA LEU A 10 28.24 4.01 -6.09
C LEU A 10 27.49 2.80 -5.53
N GLY A 11 26.83 2.96 -4.38
CA GLY A 11 26.01 1.91 -3.80
C GLY A 11 24.72 1.77 -4.60
N GLU A 12 24.58 0.69 -5.36
CA GLU A 12 23.30 0.32 -5.97
C GLU A 12 22.36 -0.17 -4.86
N THR A 13 21.24 0.53 -4.65
CA THR A 13 20.18 0.04 -3.75
C THR A 13 19.09 -0.66 -4.57
N GLU A 14 19.11 -2.00 -4.53
CA GLU A 14 18.08 -2.85 -5.15
C GLU A 14 16.73 -2.65 -4.44
N LYS A 15 15.71 -2.13 -5.14
CA LYS A 15 14.32 -2.19 -4.67
C LYS A 15 13.63 -3.38 -5.33
N MET A 16 13.35 -4.43 -4.56
CA MET A 16 12.45 -5.52 -4.95
C MET A 16 11.03 -5.22 -4.48
N THR A 17 10.07 -5.16 -5.40
CA THR A 17 8.66 -4.95 -5.09
C THR A 17 7.81 -6.02 -5.73
N ARG A 18 6.93 -6.66 -4.94
CA ARG A 18 5.94 -7.59 -5.45
C ARG A 18 4.70 -6.85 -5.93
N TYR A 19 4.32 -7.13 -7.16
CA TYR A 19 3.14 -6.60 -7.80
C TYR A 19 2.39 -7.73 -8.49
N SER A 20 1.09 -7.85 -8.25
CA SER A 20 0.26 -8.90 -8.86
C SER A 20 -0.94 -8.27 -9.56
N MET A 21 -1.13 -8.62 -10.84
CA MET A 21 -2.32 -8.25 -11.60
C MET A 21 -3.21 -9.47 -11.80
N PHE A 22 -4.48 -9.28 -11.53
CA PHE A 22 -5.51 -10.27 -11.76
C PHE A 22 -6.50 -9.75 -12.80
N MET A 23 -6.93 -10.61 -13.70
CA MET A 23 -7.96 -10.29 -14.68
C MET A 23 -9.14 -11.25 -14.55
N CYS A 24 -10.35 -10.72 -14.64
CA CYS A 24 -11.55 -11.53 -14.71
C CYS A 24 -11.68 -12.21 -16.06
N ASP A 25 -11.86 -13.53 -16.07
CA ASP A 25 -12.09 -14.32 -17.28
C ASP A 25 -13.48 -14.14 -17.92
N ASN A 26 -14.37 -13.37 -17.30
CA ASN A 26 -15.73 -13.10 -17.81
C ASN A 26 -15.99 -11.64 -18.22
N CYS A 27 -15.35 -10.65 -17.58
CA CYS A 27 -15.70 -9.23 -17.79
C CYS A 27 -14.52 -8.29 -17.99
N ASN A 28 -13.29 -8.81 -18.18
CA ASN A 28 -12.06 -8.02 -18.34
C ASN A 28 -11.75 -7.04 -17.20
N PHE A 29 -12.42 -7.18 -16.04
CA PHE A 29 -12.05 -6.46 -14.83
C PHE A 29 -10.58 -6.74 -14.48
N ILE A 30 -9.81 -5.69 -14.19
CA ILE A 30 -8.42 -5.81 -13.75
C ILE A 30 -8.34 -5.36 -12.30
N PHE A 31 -7.76 -6.22 -11.46
CA PHE A 31 -7.43 -5.92 -10.09
C PHE A 31 -5.91 -5.90 -9.93
N GLU A 32 -5.38 -4.76 -9.51
CA GLU A 32 -3.97 -4.61 -9.17
C GLU A 32 -3.82 -4.76 -7.66
N ASN A 33 -3.05 -5.76 -7.23
CA ASN A 33 -2.61 -5.89 -5.86
C ASN A 33 -1.16 -5.41 -5.75
N LYS A 34 -0.93 -4.41 -4.90
CA LYS A 34 0.38 -3.84 -4.62
C LYS A 34 0.66 -3.98 -3.13
N ASP A 35 1.79 -4.56 -2.77
CA ASP A 35 2.26 -4.50 -1.39
C ASP A 35 2.84 -3.09 -1.18
N VAL A 36 2.07 -2.20 -0.57
CA VAL A 36 2.44 -0.80 -0.31
C VAL A 36 2.54 -0.58 1.18
N VAL A 37 3.60 0.11 1.60
CA VAL A 37 3.76 0.62 2.96
C VAL A 37 3.57 2.12 2.98
N PHE A 38 3.14 2.63 4.13
CA PHE A 38 3.20 4.04 4.42
C PHE A 38 3.99 4.30 5.69
N TYR A 39 4.61 5.46 5.75
CA TYR A 39 5.21 5.99 6.96
C TYR A 39 5.16 7.52 6.94
N ILE A 40 5.04 8.09 8.13
CA ILE A 40 4.98 9.54 8.34
C ILE A 40 6.32 10.00 8.91
N ASN A 41 6.81 11.15 8.43
CA ASN A 41 8.01 11.79 8.93
C ASN A 41 7.86 12.23 10.40
N ASP A 42 8.97 12.59 11.04
CA ASP A 42 9.03 12.76 12.49
C ASP A 42 8.25 13.95 13.05
N ASP A 43 8.04 14.99 12.23
CA ASP A 43 7.27 16.20 12.55
C ASP A 43 5.79 16.09 12.13
N LEU A 44 5.39 14.95 11.55
CA LEU A 44 4.02 14.63 11.13
C LEU A 44 3.48 15.54 10.01
N SER A 45 4.37 16.08 9.19
CA SER A 45 4.03 17.01 8.10
C SER A 45 3.92 16.34 6.73
N GLU A 46 4.56 15.19 6.54
CA GLU A 46 4.60 14.48 5.26
C GLU A 46 4.43 12.97 5.46
N MET A 47 3.75 12.36 4.50
CA MET A 47 3.55 10.91 4.44
C MET A 47 4.13 10.38 3.14
N THR A 48 4.95 9.35 3.25
CA THR A 48 5.44 8.60 2.09
C THR A 48 4.64 7.33 1.95
N GLU A 49 4.22 7.04 0.72
CA GLU A 49 3.68 5.76 0.31
C GLU A 49 4.59 5.19 -0.77
N GLU A 50 5.11 4.00 -0.53
CA GLU A 50 5.96 3.32 -1.49
C GLU A 50 5.78 1.83 -1.42
N ALA A 51 6.24 1.17 -2.46
CA ALA A 51 6.22 -0.26 -2.53
C ALA A 51 7.03 -0.92 -1.39
N LEU A 52 6.52 -2.03 -0.87
CA LEU A 52 7.21 -2.84 0.11
C LEU A 52 8.44 -3.50 -0.52
N GLY A 53 9.60 -3.15 0.02
CA GLY A 53 10.91 -3.72 -0.27
C GLY A 53 11.79 -3.60 0.97
N ILE A 54 13.07 -4.00 0.86
CA ILE A 54 13.97 -4.06 2.03
C ILE A 54 14.15 -2.67 2.68
N LEU A 55 14.39 -1.63 1.87
CA LEU A 55 14.61 -0.28 2.38
C LEU A 55 13.34 0.32 2.98
N SER A 56 12.22 0.25 2.26
CA SER A 56 10.95 0.78 2.74
C SER A 56 10.46 0.06 4.00
N SER A 57 10.71 -1.26 4.12
CA SER A 57 10.46 -2.03 5.35
C SER A 57 11.30 -1.54 6.54
N ARG A 58 12.59 -1.24 6.32
CA ARG A 58 13.45 -0.67 7.37
C ARG A 58 12.98 0.73 7.77
N THR A 59 12.66 1.58 6.80
CA THR A 59 12.14 2.94 7.07
C THR A 59 10.84 2.86 7.83
N MET A 60 9.88 2.05 7.38
CA MET A 60 8.60 1.79 8.06
C MET A 60 8.81 1.33 9.51
N THR A 61 9.78 0.45 9.74
CA THR A 61 10.13 -0.05 11.09
C THR A 61 10.75 1.04 11.95
N GLY A 62 11.52 1.97 11.38
CA GLY A 62 12.12 3.11 12.07
C GLY A 62 11.11 4.20 12.43
N SER A 63 10.12 4.45 11.57
CA SER A 63 9.15 5.54 11.71
C SER A 63 8.27 5.42 12.95
N LYS A 64 7.76 6.58 13.40
CA LYS A 64 6.86 6.67 14.56
C LYS A 64 5.45 6.21 14.24
N ILE A 65 4.95 6.56 13.06
CA ILE A 65 3.64 6.13 12.56
C ILE A 65 3.88 5.47 11.21
N SER A 66 3.41 4.25 11.06
CA SER A 66 3.60 3.46 9.84
C SER A 66 2.64 2.29 9.74
N GLY A 67 2.56 1.71 8.55
CA GLY A 67 1.71 0.55 8.29
C GLY A 67 1.61 0.21 6.81
N PHE A 68 0.52 -0.46 6.43
CA PHE A 68 0.26 -0.91 5.07
C PHE A 68 -0.87 -0.13 4.41
N VAL A 69 -0.82 -0.05 3.09
CA VAL A 69 -1.93 0.43 2.26
C VAL A 69 -2.47 -0.75 1.47
N HIS A 70 -3.77 -1.01 1.61
CA HIS A 70 -4.47 -2.07 0.87
C HIS A 70 -5.54 -1.47 -0.03
N THR A 71 -5.67 -1.96 -1.26
CA THR A 71 -6.73 -1.51 -2.18
C THR A 71 -7.85 -2.53 -2.23
N TRP A 72 -9.09 -2.04 -2.09
CA TRP A 72 -10.32 -2.83 -2.09
C TRP A 72 -11.26 -2.35 -3.20
N TYR A 73 -12.18 -3.22 -3.65
CA TYR A 73 -13.17 -2.88 -4.67
C TYR A 73 -14.60 -2.94 -4.11
N CYS A 74 -15.33 -1.83 -4.17
CA CYS A 74 -16.74 -1.79 -3.80
C CYS A 74 -17.62 -2.10 -5.01
N ILE A 75 -18.28 -3.27 -5.01
CA ILE A 75 -19.19 -3.69 -6.10
C ILE A 75 -20.36 -2.73 -6.33
N HIS A 76 -20.87 -2.13 -5.25
CA HIS A 76 -22.02 -1.21 -5.33
C HIS A 76 -21.66 0.12 -5.97
N CYS A 77 -20.45 0.64 -5.67
CA CYS A 77 -19.96 1.88 -6.25
C CYS A 77 -19.25 1.66 -7.59
N LYS A 78 -18.86 0.40 -7.89
CA LYS A 78 -17.97 0.01 -8.97
C LYS A 78 -16.68 0.83 -8.96
N ASP A 79 -16.07 0.91 -7.79
CA ASP A 79 -15.00 1.86 -7.50
C ASP A 79 -14.03 1.29 -6.47
N PHE A 80 -12.78 1.74 -6.54
CA PHE A 80 -11.73 1.33 -5.61
C PHE A 80 -11.73 2.20 -4.34
N VAL A 81 -11.29 1.60 -3.24
CA VAL A 81 -11.18 2.22 -1.92
C VAL A 81 -9.87 1.77 -1.29
N ASP A 82 -9.07 2.71 -0.81
CA ASP A 82 -7.82 2.39 -0.14
C ASP A 82 -8.01 2.32 1.37
N GLU A 83 -7.32 1.37 1.99
CA GLU A 83 -7.30 1.13 3.42
C GLU A 83 -5.90 1.39 3.96
N TYR A 84 -5.81 2.20 5.01
CA TYR A 84 -4.61 2.27 5.82
C TYR A 84 -4.74 1.32 7.02
N ASP A 85 -3.93 0.28 7.04
CA ASP A 85 -3.73 -0.58 8.21
C ASP A 85 -2.60 0.00 9.06
N ILE A 86 -2.96 0.61 10.20
CA ILE A 86 -1.99 1.25 11.09
C ILE A 86 -1.34 0.16 11.97
N VAL A 87 -0.08 -0.14 11.68
CA VAL A 87 0.69 -1.20 12.36
C VAL A 87 1.53 -0.63 13.50
N SER A 88 2.09 0.56 13.33
CA SER A 88 2.92 1.22 14.34
C SER A 88 2.40 2.60 14.67
N ASN A 89 2.30 2.88 15.97
CA ASN A 89 2.13 4.21 16.52
C ASN A 89 2.96 4.31 17.80
N LYS A 90 4.20 4.79 17.67
CA LYS A 90 5.16 5.03 18.77
C LYS A 90 5.05 6.44 19.34
N THR A 91 3.99 7.17 19.00
CA THR A 91 3.70 8.49 19.55
C THR A 91 2.75 8.38 20.74
N ASN A 92 2.49 9.50 21.40
CA ASN A 92 1.43 9.60 22.42
C ASN A 92 0.07 9.97 21.82
N LEU A 93 -0.08 10.00 20.49
CA LEU A 93 -1.33 10.33 19.83
C LEU A 93 -2.31 9.15 19.91
N SER A 94 -3.59 9.46 20.09
CA SER A 94 -4.65 8.46 19.95
C SER A 94 -4.79 8.01 18.50
N ILE A 95 -5.28 6.79 18.27
CA ILE A 95 -5.55 6.27 16.93
C ILE A 95 -6.41 7.24 16.11
N ARG A 96 -7.48 7.80 16.69
CA ARG A 96 -8.33 8.80 16.02
C ARG A 96 -7.52 10.01 15.52
N LYS A 97 -6.53 10.47 16.28
CA LYS A 97 -5.65 11.57 15.86
C LYS A 97 -4.69 11.15 14.75
N VAL A 98 -4.19 9.92 14.79
CA VAL A 98 -3.40 9.36 13.71
C VAL A 98 -4.22 9.27 12.42
N GLU A 99 -5.46 8.78 12.48
CA GLU A 99 -6.37 8.75 11.32
C GLU A 99 -6.65 10.15 10.76
N GLU A 100 -6.86 11.16 11.62
CA GLU A 100 -7.03 12.55 11.19
C GLU A 100 -5.79 13.10 10.47
N ILE A 101 -4.59 12.70 10.90
CA ILE A 101 -3.33 13.08 10.23
C ILE A 101 -3.24 12.38 8.87
N ILE A 102 -3.45 11.06 8.82
CA ILE A 102 -3.38 10.30 7.56
C ILE A 102 -4.40 10.85 6.56
N LYS A 103 -5.64 11.15 6.98
CA LYS A 103 -6.65 11.77 6.09
C LYS A 103 -6.20 13.10 5.48
N LYS A 104 -5.41 13.89 6.20
CA LYS A 104 -4.90 15.18 5.72
C LYS A 104 -3.71 15.03 4.77
N LEU A 105 -2.87 14.04 5.02
CA LEU A 105 -1.64 13.79 4.26
C LEU A 105 -1.85 12.84 3.07
N SER A 106 -2.91 12.04 3.10
CA SER A 106 -3.25 11.09 2.04
C SER A 106 -3.57 11.82 0.75
N LYS A 107 -3.03 11.27 -0.35
CA LYS A 107 -3.42 11.64 -1.72
C LYS A 107 -4.70 10.95 -2.19
N HIS A 108 -5.31 10.10 -1.36
CA HIS A 108 -6.49 9.30 -1.71
C HIS A 108 -7.74 9.94 -1.13
N ASP A 109 -8.76 10.14 -1.96
CA ASP A 109 -10.01 10.76 -1.55
C ASP A 109 -10.91 9.82 -0.71
N LYS A 110 -10.69 8.50 -0.80
CA LYS A 110 -11.56 7.46 -0.24
C LYS A 110 -10.75 6.49 0.61
N VAL A 111 -10.57 6.85 1.87
CA VAL A 111 -9.75 6.09 2.80
C VAL A 111 -10.60 5.44 3.89
N ILE A 112 -10.34 4.16 4.15
CA ILE A 112 -10.80 3.44 5.33
C ILE A 112 -9.61 3.15 6.25
N PHE A 113 -9.89 2.97 7.53
CA PHE A 113 -8.86 2.72 8.54
C PHE A 113 -9.14 1.39 9.22
N THR A 114 -8.09 0.60 9.36
CA THR A 114 -8.08 -0.58 10.20
C THR A 114 -6.94 -0.46 11.20
N THR A 115 -7.22 -0.81 12.44
CA THR A 115 -6.20 -0.96 13.48
C THR A 115 -6.22 -2.38 13.97
N ASN A 116 -5.06 -3.03 13.96
CA ASN A 116 -4.89 -4.45 14.23
C ASN A 116 -5.17 -4.87 15.68
N LEU A 117 -6.41 -4.70 16.16
CA LEU A 117 -6.84 -5.04 17.51
C LEU A 117 -8.18 -5.80 17.47
N LYS A 118 -8.09 -7.10 17.15
CA LYS A 118 -8.99 -8.18 17.63
C LYS A 118 -10.36 -8.46 16.97
N SER A 119 -10.71 -8.02 15.77
CA SER A 119 -12.01 -8.47 15.20
C SER A 119 -12.04 -8.63 13.68
N ILE A 120 -12.94 -9.50 13.22
CA ILE A 120 -13.30 -9.73 11.82
C ILE A 120 -13.70 -8.37 11.23
N TYR A 121 -12.87 -7.82 10.36
CA TYR A 121 -13.06 -6.46 9.83
C TYR A 121 -14.17 -6.45 8.79
N HIS A 122 -15.37 -6.05 9.21
CA HIS A 122 -16.39 -5.53 8.31
C HIS A 122 -15.92 -4.15 7.82
N ARG A 123 -15.54 -4.05 6.55
CA ARG A 123 -15.11 -2.79 5.92
C ARG A 123 -16.30 -2.16 5.23
N ASN A 124 -16.65 -0.93 5.55
CA ASN A 124 -17.73 -0.24 4.84
C ASN A 124 -17.16 0.75 3.83
N CYS A 125 -17.73 0.76 2.62
CA CYS A 125 -17.38 1.73 1.59
C CYS A 125 -17.73 3.15 2.05
N PRO A 126 -16.79 4.11 2.01
CA PRO A 126 -17.03 5.46 2.48
C PRO A 126 -18.06 6.21 1.60
N LYS A 127 -18.30 5.76 0.37
CA LYS A 127 -19.24 6.39 -0.57
C LYS A 127 -20.68 5.91 -0.41
N CYS A 128 -20.91 4.62 -0.22
CA CYS A 128 -22.28 4.05 -0.15
C CYS A 128 -22.65 3.43 1.20
N GLY A 129 -21.71 3.36 2.15
CA GLY A 129 -21.91 2.80 3.49
C GLY A 129 -22.08 1.28 3.54
N ARG A 130 -22.05 0.59 2.39
CA ARG A 130 -22.20 -0.87 2.31
C ARG A 130 -20.88 -1.58 2.54
N GLU A 131 -20.96 -2.82 3.02
CA GLU A 131 -19.80 -3.67 3.25
C GLU A 131 -19.02 -3.93 1.96
N ILE A 132 -17.69 -3.99 2.08
CA ILE A 132 -16.74 -4.36 1.05
C ILE A 132 -16.19 -5.74 1.41
N ASP A 133 -16.47 -6.70 0.55
CA ASP A 133 -15.92 -8.04 0.68
C ASP A 133 -14.40 -8.06 0.47
N ALA A 134 -13.75 -9.00 1.14
CA ALA A 134 -12.32 -9.18 0.96
C ALA A 134 -12.01 -9.68 -0.47
N VAL A 135 -11.22 -8.92 -1.24
CA VAL A 135 -10.90 -9.23 -2.64
C VAL A 135 -10.08 -10.51 -2.81
N TRP A 136 -9.43 -11.00 -1.75
CA TRP A 136 -8.66 -12.25 -1.74
C TRP A 136 -9.48 -13.51 -2.03
N ASN A 137 -10.82 -13.41 -2.02
CA ASN A 137 -11.69 -14.49 -2.45
C ASN A 137 -11.82 -14.49 -3.99
N PHE A 138 -10.72 -14.76 -4.68
CA PHE A 138 -10.58 -14.76 -6.16
C PHE A 138 -11.52 -15.75 -6.89
N ASN A 139 -12.30 -16.53 -6.14
CA ASN A 139 -13.33 -17.45 -6.62
C ASN A 139 -14.53 -16.74 -7.26
N LYS A 140 -14.66 -15.42 -7.09
CA LYS A 140 -15.64 -14.60 -7.82
C LYS A 140 -15.06 -13.22 -8.12
N CYS A 141 -15.29 -12.76 -9.35
CA CYS A 141 -14.97 -11.42 -9.78
C CYS A 141 -15.89 -10.42 -9.07
N PRO A 142 -15.34 -9.43 -8.36
CA PRO A 142 -16.15 -8.49 -7.61
C PRO A 142 -16.89 -7.49 -8.51
N GLN A 143 -16.59 -7.42 -9.81
CA GLN A 143 -17.32 -6.56 -10.76
C GLN A 143 -18.54 -7.25 -11.39
N CYS A 144 -18.45 -8.54 -11.73
CA CYS A 144 -19.50 -9.23 -12.48
C CYS A 144 -20.15 -10.43 -11.76
N GLU A 145 -19.61 -10.85 -10.62
CA GLU A 145 -20.08 -11.97 -9.78
C GLU A 145 -20.11 -13.35 -10.46
N LYS A 146 -19.67 -13.45 -11.72
CA LYS A 146 -19.80 -14.65 -12.57
C LYS A 146 -18.47 -15.30 -12.97
N GLY A 147 -17.39 -14.53 -13.09
CA GLY A 147 -16.06 -15.04 -13.48
C GLY A 147 -15.10 -15.16 -12.31
N ASN A 148 -13.90 -15.70 -12.55
CA ASN A 148 -12.82 -15.77 -11.56
C ASN A 148 -11.73 -14.74 -11.88
N LEU A 149 -11.06 -14.26 -10.84
CA LEU A 149 -9.86 -13.44 -11.00
C LEU A 149 -8.65 -14.36 -11.19
N ARG A 150 -8.03 -14.31 -12.37
CA ARG A 150 -6.82 -15.08 -12.68
C ARG A 150 -5.61 -14.19 -12.64
N LEU A 151 -4.53 -14.66 -12.02
CA LEU A 151 -3.23 -14.01 -12.10
C LEU A 151 -2.81 -13.95 -13.57
N ILE A 152 -2.70 -12.74 -14.10
CA ILE A 152 -2.19 -12.52 -15.47
C ILE A 152 -0.76 -11.99 -15.46
N ASN A 153 -0.31 -11.48 -14.32
CA ASN A 153 1.02 -10.93 -14.18
C ASN A 153 1.50 -10.94 -12.74
N GLU A 154 2.74 -11.31 -12.53
CA GLU A 154 3.45 -11.14 -11.28
C GLU A 154 4.82 -10.57 -11.60
N TYR A 155 5.06 -9.34 -11.14
CA TYR A 155 6.35 -8.68 -11.30
C TYR A 155 7.03 -8.62 -9.94
N ILE A 156 8.31 -8.98 -9.95
CA ILE A 156 9.28 -8.55 -8.97
C ILE A 156 10.11 -7.49 -9.69
N TYR A 157 9.79 -6.22 -9.48
CA TYR A 157 10.59 -5.14 -10.09
C TYR A 157 11.94 -5.04 -9.39
N GLU A 158 13.01 -4.83 -10.16
CA GLU A 158 14.30 -4.32 -9.69
C GLU A 158 14.34 -2.84 -10.07
N ILE A 159 14.06 -1.93 -9.13
CA ILE A 159 14.23 -0.49 -9.40
C ILE A 159 15.70 -0.16 -9.13
N LYS A 160 16.46 0.13 -10.19
CA LYS A 160 17.77 0.75 -10.08
C LYS A 160 17.59 2.25 -9.94
N GLU A 161 17.69 2.75 -8.71
CA GLU A 161 17.82 4.19 -8.51
C GLU A 161 19.28 4.59 -8.73
N TYR A 162 19.50 5.45 -9.71
CA TYR A 162 20.78 6.10 -9.92
C TYR A 162 20.78 7.38 -9.08
N ASP A 163 21.68 7.47 -8.09
CA ASP A 163 21.97 8.72 -7.37
C ASP A 163 22.51 9.75 -8.36
N LEU A 164 21.63 10.65 -8.82
CA LEU A 164 22.03 11.88 -9.49
C LEU A 164 22.46 12.87 -8.40
N ASN A 165 23.76 12.87 -8.11
CA ASN A 165 24.42 13.88 -7.27
C ASN A 165 24.24 15.29 -7.83
#